data_AF-A0A7X8WL26-F1
#
_entry.id   AF-A0A7X8WL26-F1
#
_cell.length_a   1.000
_cell.length_b   1.000
_cell.length_c   1.000
_cell.angle_alpha   90.00
_cell.angle_beta   90.00
_cell.angle_gamma   90.00
#
_symmetry.space_group_name_H-M   'P 1'
#
loop_
_entity.id
_entity.type
_entity.pdbx_description
1 polymer ?
#
loop_
_entity_poly.entity_id
_entity_poly.type
_entity_poly.pdbx_seq_one_letter_code
_entity_poly.pdbx_strand_id
1 'polypeptide(L)'
;MPATVCAAYALILSVLIILGSIKTDNRRITYSTALMLYTIVTQFGLAIPYLFFGRDTFPEYSDWTLGFMQSDYLSKAMILGVIAITSLNIGVLIARKKKPIETETVGYLKEDIIFGNRMYLASLILLSIVLLFFAYNILSGGMSIASTYETFRRSSAYNSSIYSYILIIFYVGTLYLASAGSIKHHKVGWGLWSIIVLVFALNGNKGEFMYALLAVIGMKGVEGQKINRKMVLLIALTLFLIIPGITSLRSIGILGNIRNARINLFDAFGEMGMQLRMTVYTLRDIANRRYGYLWGESYWRPIFNILTPIIIKHTQATAAVRALYPGNGYSQVAESYLNFNIPGVIFFYFIIGYLLGKYEAKITNRGRLAYLGTIVCILINATRNYFAFVPGHILLVTLIYLVAIRLKTSKQDGKLL
;
A
#
# COMPACT_ATOMS: atom_id res chain seq x y z
N MET A 1 25.57 -1.82 -18.09
CA MET A 1 25.90 -1.73 -16.64
C MET A 1 25.48 -3.02 -15.96
N PRO A 2 26.39 -3.73 -15.28
CA PRO A 2 26.06 -4.97 -14.57
C PRO A 2 24.97 -4.76 -13.52
N ALA A 3 24.13 -5.77 -13.29
CA ALA A 3 23.01 -5.67 -12.35
C ALA A 3 23.49 -5.40 -10.91
N THR A 4 24.63 -5.96 -10.51
CA THR A 4 25.28 -5.72 -9.21
C THR A 4 25.67 -4.26 -9.00
N VAL A 5 26.19 -3.59 -10.05
CA VAL A 5 26.51 -2.15 -10.01
C VAL A 5 25.24 -1.32 -9.90
N CYS A 6 24.18 -1.68 -10.62
CA CYS A 6 22.86 -1.05 -10.47
C CYS A 6 22.30 -1.24 -9.05
N ALA A 7 22.50 -2.40 -8.43
CA ALA A 7 22.08 -2.69 -7.07
C ALA A 7 22.82 -1.85 -6.03
N ALA A 8 24.15 -1.71 -6.16
CA ALA A 8 24.94 -0.84 -5.31
C ALA A 8 24.46 0.61 -5.40
N TYR A 9 24.26 1.10 -6.62
CA TYR A 9 23.76 2.45 -6.85
C TYR A 9 22.35 2.66 -6.26
N ALA A 10 21.43 1.73 -6.51
CA ALA A 10 20.08 1.77 -5.96
C ALA A 10 20.06 1.74 -4.43
N LEU A 11 20.94 0.94 -3.81
CA LEU A 11 21.08 0.86 -2.35
C LEU A 11 21.54 2.20 -1.78
N ILE A 12 22.66 2.73 -2.28
CA ILE A 12 23.24 3.99 -1.80
C ILE A 12 22.23 5.12 -1.96
N LEU A 13 21.61 5.24 -3.12
CA LEU A 13 20.63 6.29 -3.38
C LEU A 13 19.38 6.15 -2.50
N SER A 14 18.87 4.93 -2.31
CA SER A 14 17.74 4.68 -1.41
C SER A 14 18.07 5.11 0.02
N VAL A 15 19.26 4.78 0.52
CA VAL A 15 19.72 5.21 1.86
C VAL A 15 19.79 6.74 1.94
N LEU A 16 20.40 7.40 0.96
CA LEU A 16 20.53 8.86 0.93
C LEU A 16 19.16 9.55 0.88
N ILE A 17 18.22 9.04 0.05
CA ILE A 17 16.86 9.58 -0.06
C ILE A 17 16.09 9.39 1.26
N ILE A 18 16.19 8.21 1.89
CA ILE A 18 15.54 7.94 3.18
C ILE A 18 16.07 8.87 4.26
N LEU A 19 17.40 8.96 4.42
CA LEU A 19 18.03 9.83 5.41
C LEU A 19 17.71 11.31 5.15
N GLY A 20 17.72 11.73 3.88
CA GLY A 20 17.33 13.07 3.45
C GLY A 20 15.88 13.38 3.84
N SER A 21 14.94 12.52 3.47
CA SER A 21 13.51 12.71 3.78
C SER A 21 13.24 12.74 5.28
N ILE A 22 13.82 11.82 6.06
CA ILE A 22 13.66 11.80 7.52
C ILE A 22 14.25 13.07 8.16
N LYS A 23 15.39 13.55 7.65
CA LYS A 23 16.00 14.80 8.13
C LYS A 23 15.13 16.02 7.79
N THR A 24 14.66 16.12 6.55
CA THR A 24 13.75 17.19 6.10
C THR A 24 12.45 17.21 6.91
N ASP A 25 11.96 16.03 7.33
CA ASP A 25 10.73 15.89 8.11
C ASP A 25 10.97 15.87 9.63
N ASN A 26 12.11 16.39 10.10
CA ASN A 26 12.44 16.49 11.52
C ASN A 26 12.24 15.16 12.29
N ARG A 27 12.73 14.07 11.70
CA ARG A 27 12.62 12.69 12.19
C ARG A 27 11.19 12.15 12.25
N ARG A 28 10.32 12.54 11.32
CA ARG A 28 8.95 12.02 11.17
C ARG A 28 8.85 11.13 9.92
N ILE A 29 7.96 10.15 9.94
CA ILE A 29 7.57 9.39 8.74
C ILE A 29 6.20 9.91 8.32
N THR A 30 6.18 10.77 7.31
CA THR A 30 4.95 11.34 6.73
C THR A 30 4.35 10.36 5.71
N TYR A 31 3.20 10.69 5.10
CA TYR A 31 2.62 9.84 4.05
C TYR A 31 3.54 9.72 2.84
N SER A 32 4.20 10.82 2.45
CA SER A 32 5.14 10.79 1.34
C SER A 32 6.32 9.86 1.64
N THR A 33 6.87 9.92 2.86
CA THR A 33 7.95 9.02 3.30
C THR A 33 7.47 7.57 3.36
N ALA A 34 6.27 7.31 3.86
CA ALA A 34 5.69 5.97 3.93
C ALA A 34 5.52 5.34 2.54
N LEU A 35 4.94 6.07 1.58
CA LEU A 35 4.81 5.62 0.19
C LEU A 35 6.17 5.42 -0.47
N MET A 36 7.13 6.31 -0.22
CA MET A 36 8.49 6.21 -0.75
C MET A 36 9.22 4.98 -0.23
N LEU A 37 9.17 4.73 1.08
CA LEU A 37 9.76 3.54 1.70
C LEU A 37 9.16 2.26 1.12
N TYR A 38 7.83 2.22 0.95
CA TYR A 38 7.18 1.07 0.34
C TYR A 38 7.59 0.86 -1.12
N THR A 39 7.72 1.95 -1.88
CA THR A 39 8.20 1.91 -3.27
C THR A 39 9.64 1.38 -3.33
N ILE A 40 10.52 1.80 -2.43
CA ILE A 40 11.90 1.29 -2.33
C ILE A 40 11.90 -0.22 -2.07
N VAL A 41 11.14 -0.68 -1.08
CA VAL A 41 11.10 -2.11 -0.72
C VAL A 41 10.49 -2.95 -1.85
N THR A 42 9.46 -2.47 -2.53
CA THR A 42 8.84 -3.21 -3.66
C THR A 42 9.73 -3.27 -4.90
N GLN A 43 10.54 -2.25 -5.16
CA GLN A 43 11.46 -2.26 -6.31
C GLN A 43 12.78 -2.98 -6.01
N PHE A 44 13.26 -2.95 -4.77
CA PHE A 44 14.63 -3.38 -4.46
C PHE A 44 14.77 -4.42 -3.34
N GLY A 45 13.69 -4.69 -2.59
CA GLY A 45 13.72 -5.58 -1.43
C GLY A 45 14.17 -7.01 -1.75
N LEU A 46 13.93 -7.48 -2.96
CA LEU A 46 14.42 -8.79 -3.42
C LEU A 46 15.74 -8.66 -4.17
N ALA A 47 15.81 -7.75 -5.13
CA ALA A 47 16.94 -7.68 -6.05
C ALA A 47 18.26 -7.33 -5.36
N ILE A 48 18.26 -6.40 -4.40
CA ILE A 48 19.48 -6.02 -3.68
C ILE A 48 20.02 -7.21 -2.86
N PRO A 49 19.26 -7.83 -1.93
CA PRO A 49 19.79 -8.95 -1.17
C PRO A 49 20.22 -10.12 -2.06
N TYR A 50 19.44 -10.45 -3.10
CA TYR A 50 19.78 -11.54 -4.03
C TYR A 50 21.12 -11.29 -4.75
N LEU A 51 21.39 -10.06 -5.20
CA LEU A 51 22.60 -9.75 -5.96
C LEU A 51 23.86 -9.64 -5.10
N PHE A 52 23.73 -9.33 -3.81
CA PHE A 52 24.88 -9.23 -2.89
C PHE A 52 25.16 -10.51 -2.11
N PHE A 53 24.12 -11.24 -1.72
CA PHE A 53 24.23 -12.42 -0.85
C PHE A 53 23.89 -13.73 -1.57
N GLY A 54 23.43 -13.65 -2.83
CA GLY A 54 23.18 -14.82 -3.66
C GLY A 54 21.81 -15.48 -3.45
N ARG A 55 21.63 -16.60 -4.16
CA ARG A 55 20.39 -17.39 -4.25
C ARG A 55 19.92 -17.92 -2.89
N ASP A 56 20.85 -18.21 -1.99
CA ASP A 56 20.59 -18.78 -0.66
C ASP A 56 19.85 -17.83 0.29
N THR A 57 19.77 -16.54 -0.06
CA THR A 57 18.98 -15.54 0.66
C THR A 57 17.47 -15.82 0.61
N PHE A 58 17.01 -16.52 -0.44
CA PHE A 58 15.60 -16.74 -0.74
C PHE A 58 15.29 -18.22 -1.03
N PRO A 59 15.66 -19.17 -0.15
CA PRO A 59 15.62 -20.61 -0.43
C PRO A 59 14.20 -21.14 -0.65
N GLU A 60 13.20 -20.46 -0.09
CA GLU A 60 11.76 -20.77 -0.18
C GLU A 60 11.18 -20.59 -1.60
N TYR A 61 11.78 -19.71 -2.42
CA TYR A 61 11.29 -19.45 -3.76
C TYR A 61 11.89 -20.45 -4.75
N SER A 62 11.10 -20.93 -5.70
CA SER A 62 11.62 -21.80 -6.77
C SER A 62 12.46 -21.02 -7.78
N ASP A 63 13.38 -21.71 -8.47
CA ASP A 63 14.26 -21.06 -9.46
C ASP A 63 13.49 -20.45 -10.63
N TRP A 64 12.38 -21.06 -11.05
CA TRP A 64 11.51 -20.49 -12.08
C TRP A 64 10.85 -19.18 -11.62
N THR A 65 10.54 -19.04 -10.32
CA THR A 65 9.96 -17.80 -9.77
C THR A 65 10.99 -16.68 -9.78
N LEU A 66 12.25 -17.01 -9.48
CA LEU A 66 13.38 -16.08 -9.46
C LEU A 66 14.07 -15.91 -10.83
N GLY A 67 13.68 -16.65 -11.87
CA GLY A 67 14.36 -16.63 -13.17
C GLY A 67 14.44 -15.25 -13.83
N PHE A 68 13.56 -14.31 -13.45
CA PHE A 68 13.65 -12.92 -13.90
C PHE A 68 14.91 -12.19 -13.41
N MET A 69 15.53 -12.67 -12.33
CA MET A 69 16.79 -12.14 -11.78
C MET A 69 17.99 -12.38 -12.70
N GLN A 70 17.87 -13.31 -13.64
CA GLN A 70 18.90 -13.61 -14.65
C GLN A 70 18.63 -12.90 -15.99
N SER A 71 17.56 -12.09 -16.08
CA SER A 71 17.20 -11.39 -17.30
C SER A 71 18.14 -10.22 -17.61
N ASP A 72 18.50 -10.04 -18.88
CA ASP A 72 19.26 -8.88 -19.37
C ASP A 72 18.55 -7.53 -19.10
N TYR A 73 17.24 -7.58 -18.83
CA TYR A 73 16.43 -6.40 -18.52
C TYR A 73 16.43 -6.03 -17.02
N LEU A 74 17.04 -6.84 -16.15
CA LEU A 74 17.08 -6.56 -14.70
C LEU A 74 17.72 -5.20 -14.41
N SER A 75 18.90 -4.92 -14.96
CA SER A 75 19.60 -3.65 -14.77
C SER A 75 18.74 -2.45 -15.18
N LYS A 76 18.01 -2.56 -16.31
CA LYS A 76 17.11 -1.51 -16.80
C LYS A 76 15.92 -1.31 -15.85
N ALA A 77 15.33 -2.40 -15.36
CA ALA A 77 14.23 -2.33 -14.39
C ALA A 77 14.65 -1.66 -13.07
N MET A 78 15.85 -1.96 -12.58
CA MET A 78 16.40 -1.31 -11.37
C MET A 78 16.62 0.19 -11.58
N ILE A 79 17.13 0.59 -12.74
CA ILE A 79 17.28 2.01 -13.10
C ILE A 79 15.93 2.72 -13.14
N LEU A 80 14.88 2.09 -13.69
CA LEU A 80 13.52 2.65 -13.65
C LEU A 80 13.00 2.81 -12.21
N GLY A 81 13.28 1.83 -11.33
CA GLY A 81 12.98 1.95 -9.91
C GLY A 81 13.68 3.15 -9.26
N VAL A 82 14.95 3.40 -9.62
CA VAL A 82 15.73 4.54 -9.14
C VAL A 82 15.12 5.85 -9.63
N ILE A 83 14.76 5.93 -10.91
CA ILE A 83 14.10 7.09 -11.51
C ILE A 83 12.78 7.38 -10.78
N ALA A 84 11.99 6.34 -10.48
CA ALA A 84 10.72 6.46 -9.76
C ALA A 84 10.91 7.09 -8.36
N ILE A 85 11.79 6.51 -7.53
CA ILE A 85 12.00 7.02 -6.15
C ILE A 85 12.61 8.42 -6.14
N THR A 86 13.48 8.73 -7.10
CA THR A 86 14.11 10.04 -7.23
C THR A 86 13.09 11.08 -7.64
N SER A 87 12.27 10.77 -8.65
CA SER A 87 11.21 11.68 -9.14
C SER A 87 10.17 11.95 -8.06
N LEU A 88 9.77 10.92 -7.30
CA LEU A 88 8.89 11.06 -6.14
C LEU A 88 9.50 12.03 -5.10
N ASN A 89 10.75 11.80 -4.70
CA ASN A 89 11.43 12.61 -3.69
C ASN A 89 11.59 14.07 -4.16
N ILE A 90 11.99 14.30 -5.41
CA ILE A 90 12.10 15.65 -5.98
C ILE A 90 10.75 16.36 -5.96
N GLY A 91 9.67 15.69 -6.36
CA GLY A 91 8.31 16.25 -6.31
C GLY A 91 7.93 16.71 -4.90
N VAL A 92 8.19 15.87 -3.89
CA VAL A 92 7.96 16.20 -2.47
C VAL A 92 8.76 17.42 -2.04
N LEU A 93 10.07 17.45 -2.32
CA LEU A 93 10.95 18.55 -1.93
C LEU A 93 10.53 19.88 -2.57
N ILE A 94 10.15 19.88 -3.84
CA ILE A 94 9.66 21.09 -4.54
C ILE A 94 8.36 21.59 -3.94
N ALA A 95 7.42 20.69 -3.61
CA ALA A 95 6.16 21.07 -2.99
C ALA A 95 6.38 21.69 -1.60
N ARG A 96 7.28 21.12 -0.81
CA ARG A 96 7.58 21.55 0.57
C ARG A 96 8.45 22.80 0.65
N LYS A 97 9.28 23.08 -0.36
CA LYS A 97 10.04 24.37 -0.43
C LYS A 97 9.11 25.58 -0.35
N LYS A 98 7.88 25.46 -0.86
CA LYS A 98 6.88 26.53 -0.81
C LYS A 98 6.19 26.67 0.54
N LYS A 99 6.05 25.58 1.30
CA LYS A 99 5.46 25.58 2.64
C LYS A 99 5.96 24.34 3.42
N PRO A 100 6.85 24.50 4.42
CA PRO A 100 7.25 23.39 5.27
C PRO A 100 6.05 22.91 6.11
N ILE A 101 6.11 21.65 6.56
CA ILE A 101 5.10 21.12 7.50
C ILE A 101 5.28 21.85 8.83
N GLU A 102 4.40 22.81 9.11
CA GLU A 102 4.40 23.55 10.38
C GLU A 102 4.15 22.58 11.55
N THR A 103 4.95 22.72 12.61
CA THR A 103 5.03 21.79 13.74
C THR A 103 3.73 21.66 14.55
N GLU A 104 2.78 22.57 14.35
CA GLU A 104 1.53 22.74 15.11
C GLU A 104 0.26 22.46 14.27
N THR A 105 0.37 21.85 13.09
CA THR A 105 -0.70 21.83 12.06
C THR A 105 -2.00 21.12 12.45
N VAL A 106 -2.02 20.30 13.51
CA VAL A 106 -3.26 19.70 14.03
C VAL A 106 -3.39 20.06 15.51
N GLY A 107 -3.65 21.34 15.79
CA GLY A 107 -4.04 21.80 17.11
C GLY A 107 -5.38 21.19 17.53
N TYR A 108 -5.45 20.72 18.78
CA TYR A 108 -6.67 20.19 19.42
C TYR A 108 -7.68 21.34 19.66
N LEU A 109 -8.29 21.86 18.61
CA LEU A 109 -9.42 22.78 18.72
C LEU A 109 -10.70 21.99 19.04
N LYS A 110 -11.70 22.60 19.67
CA LYS A 110 -12.99 21.94 19.98
C LYS A 110 -13.67 21.32 18.74
N GLU A 111 -13.47 21.90 17.55
CA GLU A 111 -13.91 21.32 16.27
C GLU A 111 -13.32 19.93 16.03
N ASP A 112 -12.10 19.69 16.49
CA ASP A 112 -11.34 18.44 16.32
C ASP A 112 -11.96 17.27 17.13
N ILE A 113 -12.70 17.57 18.21
CA ILE A 113 -13.44 16.56 18.99
C ILE A 113 -14.70 16.11 18.25
N ILE A 114 -15.48 17.06 17.71
CA ILE A 114 -16.71 16.72 16.94
C ILE A 114 -16.31 15.93 15.70
N PHE A 115 -15.30 16.39 14.96
CA PHE A 115 -14.77 15.66 13.80
C PHE A 115 -14.21 14.28 14.20
N GLY A 116 -13.47 14.20 15.30
CA GLY A 116 -12.96 12.92 15.83
C GLY A 116 -14.09 11.92 16.11
N ASN A 117 -15.16 12.35 16.76
CA ASN A 117 -16.34 11.51 17.05
C ASN A 117 -17.05 11.07 15.77
N ARG A 118 -17.19 11.95 14.76
CA ARG A 118 -17.78 11.59 13.45
C ARG A 118 -16.94 10.53 12.74
N MET A 119 -15.61 10.71 12.72
CA MET A 119 -14.69 9.73 12.12
C MET A 119 -14.73 8.40 12.88
N TYR A 120 -14.86 8.43 14.21
CA TYR A 120 -15.01 7.22 15.01
C TYR A 120 -16.33 6.47 14.70
N LEU A 121 -17.45 7.18 14.64
CA LEU A 121 -18.73 6.56 14.30
C LEU A 121 -18.68 5.95 12.88
N ALA A 122 -18.15 6.70 11.91
CA ALA A 122 -17.96 6.21 10.56
C ALA A 122 -17.05 4.96 10.54
N SER A 123 -15.96 4.94 11.30
CA SER A 123 -15.07 3.78 11.34
C SER A 123 -15.74 2.55 11.94
N LEU A 124 -16.54 2.71 13.00
CA LEU A 124 -17.32 1.59 13.56
C LEU A 124 -18.27 0.99 12.53
N ILE A 125 -19.00 1.83 11.79
CA ILE A 125 -19.93 1.38 10.74
C ILE A 125 -19.16 0.62 9.65
N LEU A 126 -18.09 1.23 9.11
CA LEU A 126 -17.30 0.65 8.01
C LEU A 126 -16.63 -0.66 8.43
N LEU A 127 -15.99 -0.71 9.60
CA LEU A 127 -15.36 -1.93 10.09
C LEU A 127 -16.39 -3.01 10.43
N SER A 128 -17.58 -2.65 10.90
CA SER A 128 -18.67 -3.62 11.11
C SER A 128 -19.14 -4.23 9.79
N ILE A 129 -19.25 -3.45 8.71
CA ILE A 129 -19.58 -3.96 7.37
C ILE A 129 -18.53 -4.99 6.91
N VAL A 130 -17.24 -4.67 7.10
CA VAL A 130 -16.13 -5.58 6.74
C VAL A 130 -16.19 -6.87 7.56
N LEU A 131 -16.41 -6.75 8.87
CA LEU A 131 -16.51 -7.91 9.75
C LEU A 131 -17.71 -8.79 9.38
N LEU A 132 -18.88 -8.19 9.12
CA LEU A 132 -20.07 -8.92 8.70
C LEU A 132 -19.88 -9.63 7.36
N PHE A 133 -19.18 -9.00 6.41
CA PHE A 133 -18.83 -9.65 5.14
C PHE A 133 -17.99 -10.92 5.36
N PHE A 134 -16.94 -10.85 6.19
CA PHE A 134 -16.12 -12.03 6.49
C PHE A 134 -16.89 -13.07 7.30
N ALA A 135 -17.65 -12.64 8.31
CA ALA A 135 -18.47 -13.54 9.12
C ALA A 135 -19.48 -14.30 8.25
N TYR A 136 -20.17 -13.63 7.33
CA TYR A 136 -21.08 -14.27 6.39
C TYR A 136 -20.39 -15.34 5.53
N ASN A 137 -19.25 -15.01 4.93
CA ASN A 137 -18.53 -15.96 4.07
C ASN A 137 -17.94 -17.14 4.86
N ILE A 138 -17.54 -16.92 6.11
CA ILE A 138 -17.08 -17.99 7.00
C ILE A 138 -18.25 -18.91 7.38
N LEU A 139 -19.36 -18.34 7.86
CA LEU A 139 -20.51 -19.09 8.35
C LEU A 139 -21.26 -19.84 7.23
N SER A 140 -21.26 -19.30 6.01
CA SER A 140 -21.85 -19.96 4.83
C SER A 140 -20.94 -21.03 4.20
N GLY A 141 -19.72 -21.24 4.73
CA GLY A 141 -18.73 -22.15 4.14
C GLY A 141 -18.05 -21.62 2.88
N GLY A 142 -18.31 -20.38 2.48
CA GLY A 142 -17.68 -19.71 1.34
C GLY A 142 -16.19 -19.39 1.53
N MET A 143 -15.71 -19.41 2.77
CA MET A 143 -14.33 -19.14 3.16
C MET A 143 -13.95 -19.92 4.44
N SER A 144 -12.76 -20.51 4.46
CA SER A 144 -12.20 -21.07 5.71
C SER A 144 -11.57 -19.97 6.58
N ILE A 145 -11.66 -20.11 7.90
CA ILE A 145 -11.05 -19.19 8.86
C ILE A 145 -9.52 -19.22 8.77
N ALA A 146 -8.95 -20.42 8.63
CA ALA A 146 -7.53 -20.67 8.52
C ALA A 146 -7.27 -21.49 7.26
N SER A 147 -6.55 -20.90 6.30
CA SER A 147 -6.26 -21.56 5.04
C SER A 147 -5.00 -21.00 4.38
N THR A 148 -4.50 -21.68 3.36
CA THR A 148 -3.42 -21.13 2.54
C THR A 148 -3.94 -19.95 1.72
N TYR A 149 -3.05 -19.03 1.35
CA TYR A 149 -3.42 -17.89 0.51
C TYR A 149 -4.02 -18.33 -0.84
N GLU A 150 -3.56 -19.46 -1.40
CA GLU A 150 -4.11 -20.01 -2.64
C GLU A 150 -5.53 -20.55 -2.44
N THR A 151 -5.81 -21.21 -1.31
CA THR A 151 -7.17 -21.60 -0.93
C THR A 151 -8.06 -20.36 -0.75
N PHE A 152 -7.55 -19.32 -0.09
CA PHE A 152 -8.27 -18.06 0.08
C PHE A 152 -8.57 -17.39 -1.26
N ARG A 153 -7.63 -17.37 -2.22
CA ARG A 153 -7.87 -16.84 -3.58
C ARG A 153 -8.94 -17.59 -4.36
N ARG A 154 -9.15 -18.87 -4.05
CA ARG A 154 -10.20 -19.70 -4.66
C ARG A 154 -11.53 -19.61 -3.90
N SER A 155 -11.57 -18.96 -2.74
CA SER A 155 -12.79 -18.78 -1.96
C SER A 155 -13.84 -17.94 -2.67
N SER A 156 -15.12 -18.12 -2.32
CA SER A 156 -16.19 -17.28 -2.82
C SER A 156 -16.05 -15.83 -2.34
N ALA A 157 -15.47 -15.64 -1.15
CA ALA A 157 -15.21 -14.33 -0.57
C ALA A 157 -14.27 -13.51 -1.47
N TYR A 158 -13.14 -14.08 -1.87
CA TYR A 158 -12.15 -13.39 -2.70
C TYR A 158 -12.64 -13.14 -4.12
N ASN A 159 -13.37 -14.11 -4.69
CA ASN A 159 -13.89 -14.01 -6.06
C ASN A 159 -15.20 -13.21 -6.16
N SER A 160 -15.74 -12.75 -5.04
CA SER A 160 -16.91 -11.87 -5.02
C SER A 160 -16.57 -10.51 -5.65
N SER A 161 -17.47 -10.01 -6.48
CA SER A 161 -17.34 -8.67 -7.09
C SER A 161 -17.25 -7.55 -6.05
N ILE A 162 -17.76 -7.78 -4.83
CA ILE A 162 -17.72 -6.78 -3.76
C ILE A 162 -16.40 -6.75 -2.98
N TYR A 163 -15.54 -7.77 -3.13
CA TYR A 163 -14.35 -7.93 -2.28
C TYR A 163 -13.38 -6.75 -2.35
N SER A 164 -13.12 -6.23 -3.55
CA SER A 164 -12.28 -5.04 -3.74
C SER A 164 -12.83 -3.83 -2.99
N TYR A 165 -14.15 -3.65 -2.96
CA TYR A 165 -14.81 -2.58 -2.21
C TYR A 165 -14.73 -2.80 -0.70
N ILE A 166 -14.82 -4.05 -0.23
CA ILE A 166 -14.61 -4.39 1.19
C ILE A 166 -13.21 -4.01 1.65
N LEU A 167 -12.17 -4.22 0.82
CA LEU A 167 -10.81 -3.77 1.13
C LEU A 167 -10.73 -2.25 1.25
N ILE A 168 -11.36 -1.50 0.34
CA ILE A 168 -11.41 -0.03 0.43
C ILE A 168 -12.15 0.44 1.68
N ILE A 169 -13.30 -0.17 2.01
CA ILE A 169 -14.05 0.11 3.23
C ILE A 169 -13.17 -0.14 4.46
N PHE A 170 -12.42 -1.24 4.48
CA PHE A 170 -11.48 -1.56 5.55
C PHE A 170 -10.36 -0.51 5.68
N TYR A 171 -9.78 -0.05 4.57
CA TYR A 171 -8.77 1.01 4.59
C TYR A 171 -9.35 2.30 5.18
N VAL A 172 -10.51 2.75 4.66
CA VAL A 172 -11.17 3.97 5.15
C VAL A 172 -11.47 3.85 6.64
N GLY A 173 -12.08 2.74 7.06
CA GLY A 173 -12.42 2.48 8.47
C GLY A 173 -11.19 2.51 9.37
N THR A 174 -10.08 1.91 8.94
CA THR A 174 -8.82 1.90 9.70
C THR A 174 -8.24 3.30 9.86
N LEU A 175 -8.16 4.07 8.78
CA LEU A 175 -7.61 5.43 8.81
C LEU A 175 -8.50 6.37 9.62
N TYR A 176 -9.83 6.19 9.54
CA TYR A 176 -10.78 7.00 10.31
C TYR A 176 -10.69 6.68 11.80
N LEU A 177 -10.58 5.40 12.17
CA LEU A 177 -10.34 4.97 13.55
C LEU A 177 -9.04 5.56 14.11
N ALA A 178 -7.96 5.51 13.33
CA ALA A 178 -6.66 6.05 13.76
C ALA A 178 -6.67 7.58 13.90
N SER A 179 -7.42 8.29 13.04
CA SER A 179 -7.59 9.75 13.10
C SER A 179 -8.49 10.20 14.26
N ALA A 180 -9.44 9.37 14.68
CA ALA A 180 -10.42 9.72 15.69
C ALA A 180 -9.79 9.97 17.08
N GLY A 181 -8.70 9.29 17.40
CA GLY A 181 -7.94 9.57 18.62
C GLY A 181 -7.15 8.36 19.14
N SER A 182 -6.87 8.36 20.44
CA SER A 182 -6.02 7.33 21.05
C SER A 182 -6.73 5.98 21.19
N ILE A 183 -5.93 4.90 21.22
CA ILE A 183 -6.41 3.51 21.42
C ILE A 183 -7.19 3.38 22.73
N LYS A 184 -6.80 4.11 23.78
CA LYS A 184 -7.42 4.02 25.12
C LYS A 184 -8.90 4.45 25.11
N HIS A 185 -9.27 5.43 24.28
CA HIS A 185 -10.65 5.94 24.21
C HIS A 185 -11.53 5.17 23.21
N HIS A 186 -10.92 4.47 22.24
CA HIS A 186 -11.62 3.83 21.13
C HIS A 186 -11.45 2.30 21.12
N LYS A 187 -11.45 1.69 22.31
CA LYS A 187 -11.16 0.25 22.50
C LYS A 187 -12.05 -0.65 21.64
N VAL A 188 -13.34 -0.32 21.50
CA VAL A 188 -14.29 -1.11 20.70
C VAL A 188 -13.88 -1.13 19.23
N GLY A 189 -13.57 0.03 18.65
CA GLY A 189 -13.12 0.10 17.26
C GLY A 189 -11.81 -0.65 17.02
N TRP A 190 -10.84 -0.54 17.95
CA TRP A 190 -9.59 -1.30 17.85
C TRP A 190 -9.78 -2.81 18.08
N GLY A 191 -10.76 -3.21 18.90
CA GLY A 191 -11.17 -4.61 19.03
C GLY A 191 -11.71 -5.17 17.72
N LEU A 192 -12.66 -4.47 17.09
CA LEU A 192 -13.20 -4.83 15.77
C LEU A 192 -12.10 -4.93 14.72
N TRP A 193 -11.23 -3.93 14.66
CA TRP A 193 -10.09 -3.92 13.74
C TRP A 193 -9.17 -5.11 13.96
N SER A 194 -8.86 -5.45 15.22
CA SER A 194 -7.97 -6.57 15.55
C SER A 194 -8.54 -7.92 15.10
N ILE A 195 -9.85 -8.12 15.23
CA ILE A 195 -10.53 -9.33 14.75
C ILE A 195 -10.41 -9.44 13.22
N ILE A 196 -10.65 -8.36 12.49
CA ILE A 196 -10.52 -8.33 11.02
C ILE A 196 -9.09 -8.61 10.59
N VAL A 197 -8.10 -8.00 11.25
CA VAL A 197 -6.68 -8.23 10.97
C VAL A 197 -6.29 -9.68 11.23
N LEU A 198 -6.83 -10.30 12.28
CA LEU A 198 -6.61 -11.72 12.54
C LEU A 198 -7.15 -12.58 11.39
N VAL A 199 -8.35 -12.29 10.87
CA VAL A 199 -8.90 -12.98 9.69
C VAL A 199 -7.97 -12.83 8.49
N PHE A 200 -7.49 -11.63 8.20
CA PHE A 200 -6.55 -11.41 7.10
C PHE A 200 -5.23 -12.18 7.29
N ALA A 201 -4.66 -12.14 8.49
CA ALA A 201 -3.41 -12.82 8.83
C ALA A 201 -3.55 -14.35 8.70
N LEU A 202 -4.63 -14.93 9.23
CA LEU A 202 -4.89 -16.37 9.19
C LEU A 202 -5.18 -16.91 7.78
N ASN A 203 -5.58 -16.03 6.85
CA ASN A 203 -5.76 -16.37 5.43
C ASN A 203 -4.56 -15.99 4.56
N GLY A 204 -3.47 -15.53 5.18
CA GLY A 204 -2.25 -15.14 4.49
C GLY A 204 -2.36 -13.86 3.66
N ASN A 205 -3.47 -13.13 3.75
CA ASN A 205 -3.65 -11.85 3.05
C ASN A 205 -3.15 -10.66 3.89
N LYS A 206 -1.89 -10.72 4.29
CA LYS A 206 -1.29 -9.75 5.21
C LYS A 206 -1.05 -8.36 4.59
N GLY A 207 -0.90 -8.29 3.27
CA GLY A 207 -0.67 -7.04 2.56
C GLY A 207 -1.73 -5.99 2.90
N GLU A 208 -3.00 -6.39 2.93
CA GLU A 208 -4.13 -5.46 3.07
C GLU A 208 -4.10 -4.64 4.35
N PHE A 209 -3.90 -5.30 5.51
CA PHE A 209 -3.82 -4.58 6.78
C PHE A 209 -2.48 -3.86 6.96
N MET A 210 -1.41 -4.37 6.36
CA MET A 210 -0.11 -3.71 6.39
C MET A 210 -0.09 -2.41 5.61
N TYR A 211 -0.81 -2.32 4.48
CA TYR A 211 -0.94 -1.08 3.71
C TYR A 211 -1.63 0.00 4.55
N ALA A 212 -2.71 -0.37 5.24
CA ALA A 212 -3.42 0.53 6.13
C ALA A 212 -2.56 0.96 7.33
N LEU A 213 -1.82 0.04 7.95
CA LEU A 213 -0.90 0.37 9.04
C LEU A 213 0.22 1.31 8.60
N LEU A 214 0.80 1.10 7.42
CA LEU A 214 1.84 1.96 6.89
C LEU A 214 1.31 3.38 6.62
N ALA A 215 0.09 3.48 6.09
CA ALA A 215 -0.58 4.77 5.95
C ALA A 215 -0.86 5.42 7.32
N VAL A 216 -1.29 4.67 8.34
CA VAL A 216 -1.46 5.18 9.71
C VAL A 216 -0.15 5.68 10.32
N ILE A 217 0.97 5.01 10.06
CA ILE A 217 2.30 5.51 10.45
C ILE A 217 2.57 6.87 9.80
N GLY A 218 2.33 6.98 8.48
CA GLY A 218 2.42 8.24 7.75
C GLY A 218 1.55 9.35 8.35
N MET A 219 0.32 9.02 8.72
CA MET A 219 -0.63 9.93 9.39
C MET A 219 -0.06 10.47 10.69
N LYS A 220 0.47 9.58 11.55
CA LYS A 220 1.03 9.98 12.84
C LYS A 220 2.27 10.85 12.68
N GLY A 221 3.08 10.64 11.65
CA GLY A 221 4.17 11.56 11.32
C GLY A 221 3.68 12.94 10.89
N VAL A 222 2.59 13.04 10.12
CA VAL A 222 1.96 14.32 9.77
C VAL A 222 1.34 15.02 10.99
N GLU A 223 0.75 14.27 11.93
CA GLU A 223 0.33 14.79 13.26
C GLU A 223 1.52 15.25 14.13
N GLY A 224 2.74 15.01 13.69
CA GLY A 224 3.96 15.49 14.32
C GLY A 224 4.69 14.46 15.19
N GLN A 225 4.22 13.22 15.25
CA GLN A 225 4.89 12.15 15.99
C GLN A 225 6.24 11.82 15.34
N LYS A 226 7.31 11.96 16.13
CA LYS A 226 8.66 11.62 15.71
C LYS A 226 8.89 10.12 15.84
N ILE A 227 9.76 9.59 14.99
CA ILE A 227 10.26 8.23 15.08
C ILE A 227 10.93 8.07 16.45
N ASN A 228 10.38 7.19 17.28
CA ASN A 228 10.97 6.80 18.56
C ASN A 228 11.51 5.36 18.47
N ARG A 229 12.36 4.98 19.43
CA ARG A 229 12.96 3.64 19.47
C ARG A 229 11.92 2.52 19.50
N LYS A 230 10.76 2.75 20.14
CA LYS A 230 9.65 1.77 20.22
C LYS A 230 9.04 1.49 18.85
N MET A 231 8.86 2.53 18.04
CA MET A 231 8.33 2.44 16.69
C MET A 231 9.31 1.71 15.75
N VAL A 232 10.60 2.01 15.85
CA VAL A 232 11.64 1.28 15.10
C VAL A 232 11.64 -0.19 15.49
N LEU A 233 11.58 -0.49 16.80
CA LEU A 233 11.49 -1.87 17.30
C LEU A 233 10.23 -2.58 16.79
N LEU A 234 9.07 -1.91 16.80
CA LEU A 234 7.82 -2.47 16.30
C LEU A 234 7.88 -2.77 14.79
N ILE A 235 8.44 -1.86 13.99
CA ILE A 235 8.66 -2.07 12.55
C ILE A 235 9.60 -3.26 12.34
N ALA A 236 10.72 -3.32 13.08
CA ALA A 236 11.66 -4.43 12.99
C ALA A 236 11.00 -5.77 13.38
N LEU A 237 10.29 -5.82 14.51
CA LEU A 237 9.54 -7.00 14.94
C LEU A 237 8.52 -7.43 13.87
N THR A 238 7.85 -6.47 13.25
CA THR A 238 6.86 -6.78 12.20
C THR A 238 7.53 -7.38 10.97
N LEU A 239 8.59 -6.75 10.46
CA LEU A 239 9.28 -7.16 9.24
C LEU A 239 10.05 -8.48 9.39
N PHE A 240 10.68 -8.69 10.54
CA PHE A 240 11.61 -9.80 10.75
C PHE A 240 11.02 -10.96 11.55
N LEU A 241 9.91 -10.76 12.27
CA LEU A 241 9.31 -11.81 13.11
C LEU A 241 7.85 -12.07 12.78
N ILE A 242 6.99 -11.04 12.74
CA ILE A 242 5.54 -11.24 12.52
C ILE A 242 5.27 -11.71 11.08
N ILE A 243 5.77 -10.99 10.07
CA ILE A 243 5.54 -11.36 8.67
C ILE A 243 6.13 -12.73 8.33
N PRO A 244 7.41 -13.03 8.65
CA PRO A 244 7.97 -14.35 8.43
C PRO A 244 7.24 -15.42 9.24
N GLY A 245 6.89 -15.15 10.50
CA GLY A 245 6.13 -16.06 11.36
C GLY A 245 4.77 -16.45 10.77
N ILE A 246 3.97 -15.48 10.30
CA ILE A 246 2.70 -15.76 9.62
C ILE A 246 2.92 -16.60 8.35
N THR A 247 4.01 -16.33 7.62
CA THR A 247 4.34 -17.05 6.37
C THR A 247 4.72 -18.50 6.62
N SER A 248 5.51 -18.73 7.68
CA SER A 248 6.00 -20.05 8.08
C SER A 248 4.90 -20.91 8.72
N LEU A 249 4.07 -20.32 9.60
CA LEU A 249 2.89 -21.02 10.17
C LEU A 249 1.88 -21.43 9.08
N ARG A 250 1.81 -20.68 7.98
CA ARG A 250 0.97 -21.00 6.83
C ARG A 250 1.48 -22.20 6.02
N SER A 251 2.80 -22.31 5.79
CA SER A 251 3.35 -23.41 4.97
C SER A 251 3.24 -24.77 5.67
N ILE A 252 3.21 -24.76 7.00
CA ILE A 252 3.13 -25.96 7.84
C ILE A 252 1.67 -26.32 8.20
N GLY A 253 0.73 -25.37 8.07
CA GLY A 253 -0.62 -25.47 8.63
C GLY A 253 -0.58 -25.25 10.15
N ILE A 254 -1.59 -24.59 10.72
CA ILE A 254 -1.61 -24.16 12.14
C ILE A 254 -1.51 -25.36 13.12
N LEU A 255 -1.80 -26.58 12.65
CA LEU A 255 -1.71 -27.84 13.40
C LEU A 255 -0.42 -28.64 13.14
N GLY A 256 0.46 -28.17 12.25
CA GLY A 256 1.71 -28.85 11.95
C GLY A 256 2.82 -28.53 12.96
N ASN A 257 3.81 -29.41 13.01
CA ASN A 257 4.91 -29.38 13.97
C ASN A 257 5.72 -28.07 13.89
N ILE A 258 5.44 -27.13 14.80
CA ILE A 258 6.07 -25.79 14.91
C ILE A 258 7.61 -25.88 14.94
N ARG A 259 8.15 -27.03 15.39
CA ARG A 259 9.59 -27.31 15.48
C ARG A 259 10.33 -27.30 14.12
N ASN A 260 9.61 -27.43 13.00
CA ASN A 260 10.21 -27.41 11.65
C ASN A 260 10.06 -26.05 10.93
N ALA A 261 9.47 -25.04 11.58
CA ALA A 261 9.33 -23.70 11.02
C ALA A 261 10.70 -23.04 10.85
N ARG A 262 11.20 -22.99 9.61
CA ARG A 262 12.34 -22.14 9.26
C ARG A 262 11.81 -20.73 9.05
N ILE A 263 12.34 -19.79 9.82
CA ILE A 263 12.02 -18.37 9.72
C ILE A 263 13.17 -17.73 8.94
N ASN A 264 12.90 -17.30 7.70
CA ASN A 264 13.85 -16.52 6.93
C ASN A 264 13.57 -15.02 7.10
N LEU A 265 14.56 -14.29 7.60
CA LEU A 265 14.48 -12.86 7.90
C LEU A 265 14.28 -12.00 6.64
N PHE A 266 14.63 -12.53 5.46
CA PHE A 266 14.47 -11.83 4.18
C PHE A 266 13.12 -12.04 3.51
N ASP A 267 12.28 -12.96 3.99
CA ASP A 267 11.03 -13.33 3.30
C ASP A 267 10.09 -12.13 3.09
N ALA A 268 10.01 -11.23 4.07
CA ALA A 268 9.20 -10.02 3.96
C ALA A 268 9.68 -9.12 2.80
N PHE A 269 11.00 -8.97 2.65
CA PHE A 269 11.60 -8.19 1.58
C PHE A 269 11.52 -8.89 0.23
N GLY A 270 11.66 -10.21 0.21
CA GLY A 270 11.45 -11.04 -0.97
C GLY A 270 10.04 -10.88 -1.51
N GLU A 271 9.02 -11.06 -0.66
CA GLU A 271 7.61 -11.02 -1.08
C GLU A 271 7.20 -9.64 -1.64
N MET A 272 7.66 -8.56 -1.00
CA MET A 272 7.41 -7.21 -1.51
C MET A 272 8.25 -6.93 -2.76
N GLY A 273 9.52 -7.32 -2.76
CA GLY A 273 10.50 -7.08 -3.82
C GLY A 273 10.27 -7.88 -5.10
N MET A 274 9.46 -8.94 -5.05
CA MET A 274 8.98 -9.67 -6.23
C MET A 274 8.26 -8.75 -7.24
N GLN A 275 7.85 -7.55 -6.83
CA GLN A 275 7.19 -6.59 -7.71
C GLN A 275 8.06 -6.10 -8.87
N LEU A 276 9.38 -6.03 -8.68
CA LEU A 276 10.34 -5.66 -9.73
C LEU A 276 10.23 -6.57 -10.98
N ARG A 277 9.83 -7.83 -10.77
CA ARG A 277 9.64 -8.82 -11.84
C ARG A 277 8.73 -8.31 -12.95
N MET A 278 7.64 -7.62 -12.62
CA MET A 278 6.72 -7.11 -13.63
C MET A 278 7.32 -5.98 -14.46
N THR A 279 8.24 -5.19 -13.89
CA THR A 279 9.02 -4.19 -14.64
C THR A 279 9.98 -4.88 -15.62
N VAL A 280 10.67 -5.94 -15.19
CA VAL A 280 11.54 -6.76 -16.07
C VAL A 280 10.73 -7.39 -17.20
N TYR A 281 9.58 -7.97 -16.89
CA TYR A 281 8.72 -8.63 -17.87
C TYR A 281 8.18 -7.64 -18.89
N THR A 282 7.75 -6.46 -18.44
CA THR A 282 7.26 -5.41 -19.34
C THR A 282 8.32 -4.91 -20.31
N LEU A 283 9.54 -4.67 -19.81
CA LEU A 283 10.66 -4.25 -20.65
C LEU A 283 11.00 -5.30 -21.73
N ARG A 284 11.06 -6.56 -21.31
CA ARG A 284 11.34 -7.69 -22.22
C ARG A 284 10.24 -7.88 -23.25
N ASP A 285 8.99 -7.84 -22.84
CA ASP A 285 7.85 -8.13 -23.72
C ASP A 285 7.60 -7.02 -24.74
N ILE A 286 7.84 -5.75 -24.37
CA ILE A 286 7.85 -4.63 -25.33
C ILE A 286 9.00 -4.82 -26.35
N ALA A 287 10.21 -5.15 -25.88
CA ALA A 287 11.34 -5.36 -26.77
C ALA A 287 11.12 -6.54 -27.74
N ASN A 288 10.47 -7.60 -27.26
CA ASN A 288 10.10 -8.78 -28.05
C ASN A 288 8.80 -8.59 -28.85
N ARG A 289 8.22 -7.38 -28.87
CA ARG A 289 6.98 -7.03 -29.59
C ARG A 289 5.78 -7.93 -29.26
N ARG A 290 5.70 -8.45 -28.03
CA ARG A 290 4.53 -9.22 -27.56
C ARG A 290 3.29 -8.35 -27.40
N TYR A 291 3.48 -7.07 -27.08
CA TYR A 291 2.47 -6.03 -27.08
C TYR A 291 3.14 -4.65 -27.22
N GLY A 292 2.35 -3.63 -27.60
CA GLY A 292 2.81 -2.25 -27.74
C GLY A 292 2.65 -1.41 -26.47
N TYR A 293 3.13 -0.16 -26.54
CA TYR A 293 2.85 0.85 -25.51
C TYR A 293 1.35 1.15 -25.44
N LEU A 294 0.87 1.46 -24.23
CA LEU A 294 -0.53 1.77 -23.96
C LEU A 294 -0.89 3.24 -24.19
N TRP A 295 0.09 4.14 -24.35
CA TRP A 295 -0.13 5.56 -24.64
C TRP A 295 -1.13 6.27 -23.72
N GLY A 296 -1.13 5.92 -22.44
CA GLY A 296 -1.99 6.52 -21.42
C GLY A 296 -3.29 5.76 -21.15
N GLU A 297 -3.60 4.73 -21.94
CA GLU A 297 -4.86 4.00 -21.85
C GLU A 297 -5.17 3.46 -20.46
N SER A 298 -4.17 3.01 -19.70
CA SER A 298 -4.43 2.50 -18.35
C SER A 298 -4.76 3.59 -17.31
N TYR A 299 -4.53 4.87 -17.64
CA TYR A 299 -4.86 6.01 -16.79
C TYR A 299 -6.23 6.62 -17.10
N TRP A 300 -6.57 6.78 -18.39
CA TRP A 300 -7.85 7.42 -18.78
C TRP A 300 -9.00 6.44 -18.93
N ARG A 301 -8.76 5.19 -19.35
CA ARG A 301 -9.82 4.19 -19.56
C ARG A 301 -10.62 3.87 -18.30
N PRO A 302 -10.03 3.82 -17.09
CA PRO A 302 -10.80 3.70 -15.85
C PRO A 302 -11.83 4.82 -15.66
N ILE A 303 -11.46 6.07 -15.97
CA ILE A 303 -12.35 7.22 -15.85
C ILE A 303 -13.49 7.09 -16.86
N PHE A 304 -13.15 6.70 -18.10
CA PHE A 304 -14.15 6.43 -19.13
C PHE A 304 -15.11 5.29 -18.74
N ASN A 305 -14.60 4.20 -18.16
CA ASN A 305 -15.41 3.07 -17.69
C ASN A 305 -16.37 3.48 -16.56
N ILE A 306 -15.99 4.43 -15.70
CA ILE A 306 -16.90 4.96 -14.65
C ILE A 306 -18.02 5.81 -15.27
N LEU A 307 -17.74 6.54 -16.35
CA LEU A 307 -18.67 7.45 -17.00
C LEU A 307 -19.58 6.77 -18.03
N THR A 308 -19.28 5.53 -18.43
CA THR A 308 -20.04 4.81 -19.46
C THR A 308 -21.08 3.88 -18.85
N PRO A 309 -22.26 3.71 -19.50
CA PRO A 309 -23.29 2.79 -19.02
C PRO A 309 -22.76 1.36 -18.89
N ILE A 310 -23.27 0.63 -17.89
CA ILE A 310 -22.91 -0.77 -17.58
C ILE A 310 -23.11 -1.71 -18.79
N ILE A 311 -23.93 -1.32 -19.76
CA ILE A 311 -24.23 -2.07 -20.99
C ILE A 311 -23.04 -2.05 -21.98
N ILE A 312 -22.15 -1.06 -21.89
CA ILE A 312 -20.94 -1.01 -22.72
C ILE A 312 -19.89 -1.94 -22.12
N LYS A 313 -19.40 -2.90 -22.90
CA LYS A 313 -18.36 -3.85 -22.44
C LYS A 313 -17.10 -3.09 -22.02
N HIS A 314 -16.88 -3.01 -20.71
CA HIS A 314 -15.69 -2.38 -20.15
C HIS A 314 -14.45 -3.21 -20.49
N THR A 315 -13.48 -2.56 -21.14
CA THR A 315 -12.16 -3.16 -21.42
C THR A 315 -11.14 -2.69 -20.39
N GLN A 316 -10.18 -3.56 -20.06
CA GLN A 316 -9.02 -3.21 -19.24
C GLN A 316 -7.82 -2.99 -20.16
N ALA A 317 -7.17 -1.83 -20.06
CA ALA A 317 -6.01 -1.52 -20.91
C ALA A 317 -4.86 -2.52 -20.77
N THR A 318 -4.70 -3.07 -19.56
CA THR A 318 -3.66 -4.04 -19.22
C THR A 318 -4.10 -5.50 -19.44
N ALA A 319 -5.20 -5.76 -20.15
CA ALA A 319 -5.74 -7.11 -20.35
C ALA A 319 -4.72 -8.06 -20.99
N ALA A 320 -3.95 -7.62 -21.98
CA ALA A 320 -2.92 -8.43 -22.62
C ALA A 320 -1.81 -8.85 -21.63
N VAL A 321 -1.34 -7.91 -20.79
CA VAL A 321 -0.35 -8.19 -19.73
C VAL A 321 -0.91 -9.17 -18.70
N ARG A 322 -2.17 -8.96 -18.29
CA ARG A 322 -2.86 -9.82 -17.32
C ARG A 322 -3.08 -11.23 -17.84
N ALA A 323 -3.32 -11.39 -19.15
CA ALA A 323 -3.45 -12.68 -19.80
C ALA A 323 -2.12 -13.45 -19.85
N LEU A 324 -1.00 -12.74 -20.07
CA LEU A 324 0.34 -13.35 -20.07
C LEU A 324 0.83 -13.72 -18.67
N TYR A 325 0.41 -12.98 -17.65
CA TYR A 325 0.88 -13.12 -16.27
C TYR A 325 -0.28 -13.22 -15.25
N PRO A 326 -1.13 -14.26 -15.36
CA PRO A 326 -2.30 -14.40 -14.49
C PRO A 326 -1.86 -14.57 -13.03
N GLY A 327 -2.56 -13.86 -12.12
CA GLY A 327 -2.29 -13.92 -10.69
C GLY A 327 -1.10 -13.09 -10.19
N ASN A 328 -0.32 -12.48 -11.08
CA ASN A 328 0.72 -11.54 -10.68
C ASN A 328 0.12 -10.14 -10.50
N GLY A 329 0.31 -9.54 -9.31
CA GLY A 329 0.09 -8.11 -9.11
C GLY A 329 1.01 -7.30 -10.01
N TYR A 330 0.55 -6.17 -10.53
CA TYR A 330 1.31 -5.33 -11.47
C TYR A 330 2.08 -4.21 -10.79
N SER A 331 3.10 -3.67 -11.44
CA SER A 331 4.00 -2.67 -10.86
C SER A 331 3.67 -1.30 -11.42
N GLN A 332 3.46 -0.30 -10.55
CA GLN A 332 3.21 1.06 -11.02
C GLN A 332 4.38 1.64 -11.82
N VAL A 333 5.62 1.23 -11.52
CA VAL A 333 6.80 1.57 -12.34
C VAL A 333 6.67 0.99 -13.74
N ALA A 334 6.31 -0.29 -13.84
CA ALA A 334 6.10 -0.98 -15.10
C ALA A 334 4.94 -0.38 -15.90
N GLU A 335 3.83 -0.05 -15.24
CA GLU A 335 2.66 0.56 -15.87
C GLU A 335 2.95 1.96 -16.40
N SER A 336 3.66 2.77 -15.62
CA SER A 336 4.10 4.11 -16.05
C SER A 336 5.02 4.03 -17.28
N TYR A 337 5.95 3.08 -17.28
CA TYR A 337 6.80 2.81 -18.43
C TYR A 337 6.01 2.31 -19.65
N LEU A 338 5.05 1.40 -19.44
CA LEU A 338 4.22 0.85 -20.50
C LEU A 338 3.35 1.91 -21.17
N ASN A 339 2.95 2.97 -20.47
CA ASN A 339 2.15 4.04 -21.06
C ASN A 339 2.99 5.07 -21.80
N PHE A 340 4.09 5.55 -21.21
CA PHE A 340 4.84 6.69 -21.75
C PHE A 340 6.36 6.54 -21.66
N ASN A 341 6.86 5.31 -21.62
CA ASN A 341 8.30 5.00 -21.52
C ASN A 341 8.92 5.67 -20.26
N ILE A 342 10.21 6.00 -20.29
CA ILE A 342 10.91 6.68 -19.18
C ILE A 342 10.19 7.96 -18.71
N PRO A 343 9.72 8.87 -19.60
CA PRO A 343 8.95 10.04 -19.18
C PRO A 343 7.74 9.71 -18.33
N GLY A 344 7.04 8.61 -18.62
CA GLY A 344 5.89 8.17 -17.82
C GLY A 344 6.23 7.91 -16.36
N VAL A 345 7.35 7.22 -16.12
CA VAL A 345 7.85 6.95 -14.76
C VAL A 345 8.19 8.25 -14.04
N ILE A 346 8.88 9.17 -14.73
CA ILE A 346 9.26 10.48 -14.17
C ILE A 346 8.00 11.27 -13.79
N PHE A 347 7.10 11.49 -14.74
CA PHE A 347 5.93 12.33 -14.54
C PHE A 347 4.97 11.77 -13.50
N PHE A 348 4.67 10.47 -13.55
CA PHE A 348 3.76 9.85 -12.59
C PHE A 348 4.26 10.03 -11.15
N TYR A 349 5.49 9.60 -10.87
CA TYR A 349 6.04 9.67 -9.52
C TYR A 349 6.29 11.11 -9.08
N PHE A 350 6.73 12.00 -9.98
CA PHE A 350 6.87 13.42 -9.68
C PHE A 350 5.54 14.05 -9.27
N ILE A 351 4.46 13.82 -10.04
CA ILE A 351 3.13 14.37 -9.75
C ILE A 351 2.62 13.85 -8.41
N ILE A 352 2.71 12.54 -8.16
CA ILE A 352 2.28 11.96 -6.87
C ILE A 352 3.08 12.56 -5.71
N GLY A 353 4.41 12.64 -5.84
CA GLY A 353 5.27 13.24 -4.81
C GLY A 353 4.94 14.70 -4.54
N TYR A 354 4.75 15.48 -5.62
CA TYR A 354 4.38 16.89 -5.54
C TYR A 354 3.02 17.10 -4.88
N LEU A 355 2.00 16.34 -5.29
CA LEU A 355 0.66 16.44 -4.71
C LEU A 355 0.67 16.04 -3.23
N LEU A 356 1.32 14.94 -2.85
CA LEU A 356 1.42 14.52 -1.45
C LEU A 356 2.13 15.60 -0.61
N GLY A 357 3.31 16.05 -1.03
CA GLY A 357 4.04 17.10 -0.29
C GLY A 357 3.24 18.41 -0.15
N LYS A 358 2.46 18.78 -1.18
CA LYS A 358 1.60 19.97 -1.17
C LYS A 358 0.40 19.81 -0.24
N TYR A 359 -0.25 18.66 -0.24
CA TYR A 359 -1.44 18.44 0.58
C TYR A 359 -1.09 18.18 2.04
N GLU A 360 -0.02 17.44 2.34
CA GLU A 360 0.47 17.24 3.70
C GLU A 360 0.74 18.56 4.42
N ALA A 361 1.44 19.50 3.76
CA ALA A 361 1.76 20.81 4.32
C ALA A 361 0.53 21.73 4.53
N LYS A 362 -0.65 21.34 4.05
CA LYS A 362 -1.90 22.10 4.14
C LYS A 362 -2.98 21.42 5.00
N ILE A 363 -2.67 20.27 5.60
CA ILE A 363 -3.63 19.61 6.48
C ILE A 363 -3.78 20.42 7.76
N THR A 364 -5.03 20.76 8.08
CA THR A 364 -5.40 21.53 9.27
C THR A 364 -6.46 20.84 10.14
N ASN A 365 -7.02 19.70 9.68
CA ASN A 365 -8.06 18.98 10.43
C ASN A 365 -7.95 17.47 10.25
N ARG A 366 -8.45 16.72 11.24
CA ARG A 366 -8.44 15.24 11.25
C ARG A 366 -9.18 14.60 10.08
N GLY A 367 -10.27 15.21 9.61
CA GLY A 367 -11.03 14.67 8.48
C GLY A 367 -10.22 14.64 7.19
N ARG A 368 -9.57 15.74 6.84
CA ARG A 368 -8.68 15.85 5.66
C ARG A 368 -7.45 14.97 5.82
N LEU A 369 -6.92 14.87 7.05
CA LEU A 369 -5.84 13.96 7.38
C LEU A 369 -6.22 12.50 7.08
N ALA A 370 -7.39 12.05 7.56
CA ALA A 370 -7.91 10.70 7.34
C ALA A 370 -8.22 10.42 5.86
N TYR A 371 -8.80 11.39 5.17
CA TYR A 371 -9.05 11.32 3.73
C TYR A 371 -7.76 11.16 2.93
N LEU A 372 -6.75 12.01 3.16
CA LEU A 372 -5.46 11.90 2.49
C LEU A 372 -4.78 10.56 2.80
N GLY A 373 -4.82 10.11 4.06
CA GLY A 373 -4.26 8.82 4.45
C GLY A 373 -4.93 7.63 3.77
N THR A 374 -6.23 7.73 3.48
CA THR A 374 -6.94 6.71 2.71
C THR A 374 -6.49 6.69 1.25
N ILE A 375 -6.32 7.87 0.62
CA ILE A 375 -5.75 7.96 -0.73
C ILE A 375 -4.34 7.35 -0.76
N VAL A 376 -3.51 7.66 0.24
CA VAL A 376 -2.16 7.11 0.34
C VAL A 376 -2.20 5.59 0.48
N CYS A 377 -3.12 5.04 1.28
CA CYS A 377 -3.31 3.59 1.37
C CYS A 377 -3.65 2.96 0.02
N ILE A 378 -4.52 3.60 -0.77
CA ILE A 378 -4.83 3.17 -2.15
C ILE A 378 -3.57 3.23 -3.03
N LEU A 379 -2.77 4.30 -2.93
CA LEU A 379 -1.53 4.45 -3.71
C LEU A 379 -0.47 3.41 -3.32
N ILE A 380 -0.32 3.11 -2.02
CA ILE A 380 0.53 2.03 -1.52
C ILE A 380 0.08 0.72 -2.15
N ASN A 381 -1.21 0.40 -2.10
CA ASN A 381 -1.75 -0.82 -2.72
C ASN A 381 -1.49 -0.85 -4.24
N ALA A 382 -1.68 0.28 -4.93
CA ALA A 382 -1.43 0.42 -6.36
C ALA A 382 0.04 0.24 -6.76
N THR A 383 1.01 0.37 -5.85
CA THR A 383 2.41 0.03 -6.20
C THR A 383 2.61 -1.45 -6.52
N ARG A 384 1.74 -2.34 -6.00
CA ARG A 384 1.74 -3.79 -6.24
C ARG A 384 0.55 -4.30 -7.05
N ASN A 385 -0.30 -3.40 -7.54
CA ASN A 385 -1.50 -3.73 -8.30
C ASN A 385 -1.67 -2.80 -9.51
N TYR A 386 -2.62 -3.12 -10.38
CA TYR A 386 -2.90 -2.29 -11.55
C TYR A 386 -3.46 -0.92 -11.13
N PHE A 387 -2.99 0.16 -11.77
CA PHE A 387 -3.52 1.51 -11.54
C PHE A 387 -4.99 1.66 -11.96
N ALA A 388 -5.46 0.77 -12.84
CA ALA A 388 -6.77 0.84 -13.45
C ALA A 388 -7.94 0.99 -12.45
N PHE A 389 -7.78 0.62 -11.18
CA PHE A 389 -8.84 0.73 -10.16
C PHE A 389 -8.74 2.00 -9.32
N VAL A 390 -7.61 2.71 -9.35
CA VAL A 390 -7.32 3.85 -8.47
C VAL A 390 -8.34 5.00 -8.63
N PRO A 391 -8.71 5.45 -9.84
CA PRO A 391 -9.68 6.53 -9.98
C PRO A 391 -11.04 6.21 -9.35
N GLY A 392 -11.55 4.99 -9.56
CA GLY A 392 -12.80 4.53 -8.97
C GLY A 392 -12.73 4.43 -7.45
N HIS A 393 -11.61 3.93 -6.91
CA HIS A 393 -11.39 3.89 -5.46
C HIS A 393 -11.30 5.29 -4.85
N ILE A 394 -10.62 6.24 -5.50
CA ILE A 394 -10.57 7.64 -5.02
C ILE A 394 -11.97 8.27 -5.03
N LEU A 395 -12.76 8.06 -6.08
CA LEU A 395 -14.14 8.55 -6.14
C LEU A 395 -14.99 7.97 -5.00
N LEU A 396 -14.91 6.66 -4.77
CA LEU A 396 -15.63 6.01 -3.66
C LEU A 396 -15.21 6.57 -2.29
N VAL A 397 -13.91 6.70 -2.04
CA VAL A 397 -13.41 7.26 -0.79
C VAL A 397 -13.84 8.72 -0.61
N THR A 398 -13.91 9.48 -1.69
CA THR A 398 -14.43 10.86 -1.68
C THR A 398 -15.90 10.87 -1.26
N LEU A 399 -16.73 9.98 -1.81
CA LEU A 399 -18.14 9.85 -1.43
C LEU A 399 -18.29 9.46 0.05
N ILE A 400 -17.53 8.45 0.51
CA ILE A 400 -17.54 8.04 1.92
C ILE A 400 -17.13 9.20 2.84
N TYR A 401 -16.10 9.97 2.45
CA TYR A 401 -15.66 11.14 3.20
C TYR A 401 -16.75 12.21 3.30
N LEU A 402 -17.41 12.54 2.18
CA LEU A 402 -18.50 13.53 2.15
C LEU A 402 -19.70 13.11 3.01
N VAL A 403 -19.99 11.81 3.10
CA VAL A 403 -21.02 11.26 4.00
C VAL A 403 -20.55 11.33 5.46
N ALA A 404 -19.32 10.90 5.74
CA ALA A 404 -18.78 10.82 7.09
C ALA A 404 -18.70 12.19 7.78
N ILE A 405 -18.33 13.26 7.05
CA ILE A 405 -18.30 14.62 7.61
C ILE A 405 -19.70 15.15 7.98
N ARG A 406 -20.78 14.57 7.42
CA ARG A 406 -22.17 14.96 7.66
C ARG A 406 -22.87 14.12 8.75
N LEU A 407 -22.21 13.09 9.29
CA LEU A 407 -22.81 12.26 10.35
C LEU A 407 -23.09 13.10 11.60
N LYS A 408 -24.32 12.99 12.14
CA LYS A 408 -24.69 13.59 13.42
C LYS A 408 -24.22 12.68 14.56
N THR A 409 -23.51 13.23 15.54
CA THR A 409 -23.12 12.53 16.77
C THR A 409 -23.98 13.05 17.93
N SER A 410 -24.60 12.15 18.70
CA SER A 410 -25.74 12.50 19.56
C SER A 410 -25.41 13.28 20.84
N LYS A 411 -24.27 13.97 20.95
CA LYS A 411 -23.80 14.52 22.24
C LYS A 411 -23.17 15.92 22.26
N GLN A 412 -23.23 16.74 21.21
CA GLN A 412 -22.60 18.07 21.29
C GLN A 412 -23.27 19.21 20.51
N ASP A 413 -24.60 19.20 20.36
CA ASP A 413 -25.36 20.40 19.98
C ASP A 413 -26.02 21.12 21.19
N GLY A 414 -25.73 20.69 22.42
CA GLY A 414 -26.32 21.32 23.60
C GLY A 414 -25.69 20.90 24.92
N LYS A 415 -24.71 21.69 25.38
CA LYS A 415 -24.39 22.04 26.79
C LYS A 415 -22.90 22.37 26.90
N LEU A 416 -22.61 23.65 26.79
CA LEU A 416 -21.53 24.32 27.50
C LEU A 416 -21.92 24.39 28.97
N LEU A 417 -21.17 23.73 29.84
CA LEU A 417 -20.84 24.20 31.18
C LEU A 417 -19.35 23.93 31.37
#